data_AF-A0A9D8K9S6-F1
#
_entry.id   AF-A0A9D8K9S6-F1
#
_cell.length_a   1.000
_cell.length_b   1.000
_cell.length_c   1.000
_cell.angle_alpha   90.00
_cell.angle_beta   90.00
_cell.angle_gamma   90.00
#
_symmetry.space_group_name_H-M   'P 1'
#
loop_
_entity.id
_entity.type
_entity.pdbx_description
1 polymer ?
#
loop_
_entity_poly.entity_id
_entity_poly.type
_entity_poly.pdbx_seq_one_letter_code
_entity_poly.pdbx_strand_id
1 'polypeptide(L)'
;MVVKVLKAAQRRKWDASDDELFYAEPRFVQHLDEAFRQRLTRLYRERLPAEAVVLDLMSSWVSHLPEEVAYASVIGHGLNDKELAANPRLQRHWVQNLNQDQLLPLDDASVDATLIVAGWQYLQYPEAVAAELLRITRPGGQLIVAFSNRMFYTKAPQIWADGGDRDHLAYVTEVLIAQGWPTPTVIAETTRAAGWTGLVGAKGDPFFAVIATKPA
;
A
#
# COMPACT_ATOMS: atom_id res chain seq x y z
N MET A 1 -2.47 -22.87 0.64
CA MET A 1 -2.45 -22.67 2.11
C MET A 1 -1.56 -21.49 2.40
N VAL A 2 -1.95 -20.58 3.30
CA VAL A 2 -1.14 -19.41 3.69
C VAL A 2 0.12 -19.87 4.43
N VAL A 3 1.29 -19.44 3.97
CA VAL A 3 2.59 -19.75 4.61
C VAL A 3 2.86 -18.72 5.69
N LYS A 4 3.12 -19.15 6.93
CA LYS A 4 3.39 -18.21 8.03
C LYS A 4 4.83 -17.68 7.97
N VAL A 5 4.97 -16.36 8.05
CA VAL A 5 6.25 -15.64 8.13
C VAL A 5 6.40 -15.00 9.50
N LEU A 6 5.36 -14.32 9.99
CA LEU A 6 5.40 -13.64 11.28
C LEU A 6 5.04 -14.55 12.45
N LYS A 7 5.83 -14.42 13.52
CA LYS A 7 5.53 -14.93 14.86
C LYS A 7 4.45 -14.10 15.53
N ALA A 8 3.73 -14.67 16.50
CA ALA A 8 2.65 -13.96 17.20
C ALA A 8 3.12 -12.64 17.86
N ALA A 9 4.32 -12.61 18.44
CA ALA A 9 4.87 -11.40 19.05
C ALA A 9 5.01 -10.25 18.04
N GLN A 10 5.51 -10.56 16.84
CA GLN A 10 5.74 -9.60 15.75
C GLN A 10 4.46 -8.95 15.24
N ARG A 11 3.28 -9.53 15.49
CA ARG A 11 1.97 -9.01 15.05
C ARG A 11 1.38 -8.01 16.04
N ARG A 12 1.91 -7.89 17.25
CA ARG A 12 1.33 -7.04 18.30
C ARG A 12 1.57 -5.58 17.99
N LYS A 13 0.55 -4.76 18.16
CA LYS A 13 0.63 -3.30 18.16
C LYS A 13 0.80 -2.80 19.59
N TRP A 14 1.36 -1.60 19.75
CA TRP A 14 1.38 -0.94 21.05
C TRP A 14 -0.04 -0.55 21.49
N ASP A 15 -0.77 0.08 20.59
CA ASP A 15 -2.21 0.29 20.72
C ASP A 15 -2.95 -0.88 20.07
N ALA A 16 -3.46 -1.78 20.91
CA ALA A 16 -4.24 -2.94 20.49
C ALA A 16 -5.75 -2.67 20.37
N SER A 17 -6.19 -1.41 20.55
CA SER A 17 -7.58 -1.04 20.25
C SER A 17 -7.87 -1.23 18.76
N ASP A 18 -9.15 -1.37 18.44
CA ASP A 18 -9.60 -1.51 17.05
C ASP A 18 -9.05 -0.37 16.18
N ASP A 19 -8.61 -0.70 14.98
CA ASP A 19 -8.15 0.29 14.02
C ASP A 19 -9.33 1.17 13.55
N GLU A 20 -10.55 0.62 13.50
CA GLU A 20 -11.74 1.40 13.15
C GLU A 20 -11.95 2.61 14.07
N LEU A 21 -11.64 2.47 15.37
CA LEU A 21 -11.71 3.59 16.33
C LEU A 21 -10.67 4.68 16.01
N PHE A 22 -9.48 4.30 15.59
CA PHE A 22 -8.39 5.24 15.27
C PHE A 22 -8.60 5.95 13.94
N TYR A 23 -9.28 5.30 12.99
CA TYR A 23 -9.57 5.83 11.66
C TYR A 23 -11.01 6.35 11.53
N ALA A 24 -11.79 6.42 12.62
CA ALA A 24 -13.19 6.88 12.60
C ALA A 24 -13.33 8.35 12.13
N GLU A 25 -12.42 9.21 12.58
CA GLU A 25 -12.39 10.62 12.15
C GLU A 25 -11.58 10.77 10.86
N PRO A 26 -12.17 11.34 9.79
CA PRO A 26 -11.49 11.51 8.51
C PRO A 26 -10.35 12.52 8.62
N ARG A 27 -9.27 12.25 7.90
CA ARG A 27 -8.07 13.08 7.82
C ARG A 27 -7.83 13.50 6.38
N PHE A 28 -8.36 14.65 6.00
CA PHE A 28 -8.13 15.27 4.70
C PHE A 28 -6.76 15.96 4.62
N VAL A 29 -5.69 15.19 4.85
CA VAL A 29 -4.30 15.67 4.82
C VAL A 29 -3.44 14.79 3.92
N GLN A 30 -2.31 15.33 3.49
CA GLN A 30 -1.27 14.57 2.79
C GLN A 30 -0.28 14.04 3.84
N HIS A 31 -0.22 12.72 4.02
CA HIS A 31 0.66 12.10 5.02
C HIS A 31 2.14 12.06 4.60
N LEU A 32 2.38 11.99 3.29
CA LEU A 32 3.68 11.94 2.66
C LEU A 32 3.95 13.27 1.96
N ASP A 33 5.21 13.69 1.96
CA ASP A 33 5.59 14.95 1.35
C ASP A 33 5.38 14.97 -0.18
N GLU A 34 5.51 16.16 -0.77
CA GLU A 34 5.32 16.33 -2.21
C GLU A 34 6.32 15.54 -3.05
N ALA A 35 7.57 15.44 -2.63
CA ALA A 35 8.61 14.75 -3.39
C ALA A 35 8.33 13.24 -3.49
N PHE A 36 7.89 12.64 -2.38
CA PHE A 36 7.42 11.25 -2.35
C PHE A 36 6.23 11.07 -3.30
N ARG A 37 5.20 11.91 -3.19
CA ARG A 37 3.99 11.81 -4.01
C ARG A 37 4.29 11.94 -5.50
N GLN A 38 5.15 12.87 -5.90
CA GLN A 38 5.58 13.02 -7.29
C GLN A 38 6.31 11.78 -7.81
N ARG A 39 7.19 11.17 -6.98
CA ARG A 39 7.88 9.93 -7.34
C ARG A 39 6.93 8.75 -7.46
N LEU A 40 5.93 8.67 -6.57
CA LEU A 40 4.87 7.66 -6.60
C LEU A 40 4.04 7.75 -7.87
N THR A 41 3.54 8.95 -8.21
CA THR A 41 2.76 9.17 -9.43
C THR A 41 3.57 8.82 -10.68
N ARG A 42 4.89 9.08 -10.68
CA ARG A 42 5.78 8.65 -11.76
C ARG A 42 5.89 7.14 -11.84
N LEU A 43 6.06 6.44 -10.71
CA LEU A 43 6.09 4.98 -10.69
C LEU A 43 4.78 4.39 -11.25
N TYR A 44 3.64 4.94 -10.86
CA TYR A 44 2.34 4.50 -11.37
C TYR A 44 2.21 4.73 -12.87
N ARG A 45 2.67 5.87 -13.38
CA ARG A 45 2.73 6.13 -14.83
C ARG A 45 3.59 5.11 -15.59
N GLU A 46 4.73 4.72 -15.02
CA GLU A 46 5.66 3.76 -15.65
C GLU A 46 5.13 2.33 -15.66
N ARG A 47 4.26 1.98 -14.70
CA ARG A 47 3.89 0.59 -14.42
C ARG A 47 2.45 0.24 -14.79
N LEU A 48 1.52 1.17 -14.63
CA LEU A 48 0.10 0.89 -14.80
C LEU A 48 -0.30 1.10 -16.27
N PRO A 49 -0.81 0.07 -16.95
CA PRO A 49 -1.33 0.23 -18.31
C PRO A 49 -2.61 1.08 -18.29
N ALA A 50 -2.87 1.77 -19.40
CA ALA A 50 -4.19 2.36 -19.65
C ALA A 50 -5.26 1.25 -19.69
N GLU A 51 -6.50 1.62 -19.40
CA GLU A 51 -7.64 0.70 -19.34
C GLU A 51 -7.52 -0.43 -18.29
N ALA A 52 -6.58 -0.33 -17.35
CA ALA A 52 -6.46 -1.27 -16.24
C ALA A 52 -7.64 -1.17 -15.25
N VAL A 53 -7.97 -2.30 -14.62
CA VAL A 53 -8.72 -2.37 -13.37
C VAL A 53 -7.73 -2.25 -12.22
N VAL A 54 -7.76 -1.09 -11.54
CA VAL A 54 -6.86 -0.75 -10.44
C VAL A 54 -7.59 -0.89 -9.10
N LEU A 55 -6.98 -1.57 -8.14
CA LEU A 55 -7.37 -1.56 -6.73
C LEU A 55 -6.41 -0.67 -5.94
N ASP A 56 -6.94 0.40 -5.36
CA ASP A 56 -6.24 1.22 -4.37
C ASP A 56 -6.62 0.75 -2.96
N LEU A 57 -5.77 -0.10 -2.38
CA LEU A 57 -6.02 -0.81 -1.13
C LEU A 57 -5.38 -0.09 0.05
N MET A 58 -6.17 0.08 1.13
CA MET A 58 -5.81 0.92 2.28
C MET A 58 -5.64 2.39 1.87
N SER A 59 -6.49 2.80 0.93
CA SER A 59 -6.62 4.14 0.38
C SER A 59 -7.26 5.12 1.37
N SER A 60 -7.21 6.38 0.98
CA SER A 60 -7.85 7.51 1.63
C SER A 60 -8.47 8.39 0.53
N TRP A 61 -8.50 9.70 0.71
CA TRP A 61 -9.13 10.66 -0.20
C TRP A 61 -8.28 10.98 -1.46
N VAL A 62 -7.08 10.42 -1.61
CA VAL A 62 -6.20 10.61 -2.80
C VAL A 62 -5.47 9.31 -3.15
N SER A 63 -5.58 8.88 -4.42
CA SER A 63 -4.90 7.67 -4.95
C SER A 63 -3.54 7.90 -5.59
N HIS A 64 -3.12 9.16 -5.77
CA HIS A 64 -1.85 9.55 -6.43
C HIS A 64 -1.65 9.02 -7.87
N LEU A 65 -2.72 8.57 -8.51
CA LEU A 65 -2.72 8.13 -9.91
C LEU A 65 -2.37 9.31 -10.85
N PRO A 66 -1.65 9.07 -11.95
CA PRO A 66 -1.43 10.09 -12.99
C PRO A 66 -2.76 10.53 -13.60
N GLU A 67 -2.95 11.84 -13.73
CA GLU A 67 -4.22 12.44 -14.18
C GLU A 67 -4.53 12.12 -15.63
N GLU A 68 -3.49 11.98 -16.45
CA GLU A 68 -3.55 11.78 -17.90
C GLU A 68 -3.84 10.34 -18.31
N VAL A 69 -3.84 9.38 -17.38
CA VAL A 69 -4.09 7.97 -17.68
C VAL A 69 -5.54 7.62 -17.38
N ALA A 70 -6.24 7.13 -18.39
CA ALA A 70 -7.56 6.54 -18.27
C ALA A 70 -7.44 5.08 -17.82
N TYR A 71 -8.22 4.71 -16.81
CA TYR A 71 -8.32 3.36 -16.27
C TYR A 71 -9.75 2.87 -16.49
N ALA A 72 -9.93 1.58 -16.78
CA ALA A 72 -11.25 1.01 -16.96
C ALA A 72 -12.07 1.08 -15.67
N SER A 73 -11.41 0.79 -14.54
CA SER A 73 -12.01 0.97 -13.22
C SER A 73 -10.94 1.26 -12.17
N VAL A 74 -11.28 2.13 -11.20
CA VAL A 74 -10.48 2.34 -9.99
C VAL A 74 -11.37 2.03 -8.79
N ILE A 75 -10.98 1.01 -8.04
CA ILE A 75 -11.70 0.48 -6.89
C ILE A 75 -10.92 0.88 -5.65
N GLY A 76 -11.58 1.45 -4.64
CA GLY A 76 -10.94 1.82 -3.38
C GLY A 76 -11.30 0.89 -2.24
N HIS A 77 -10.37 0.75 -1.31
CA HIS A 77 -10.62 0.09 -0.02
C HIS A 77 -9.93 0.86 1.09
N GLY A 78 -10.57 1.01 2.23
CA GLY A 78 -9.96 1.67 3.40
C GLY A 78 -10.78 1.47 4.67
N LEU A 79 -10.47 2.27 5.69
CA LEU A 79 -11.13 2.22 7.00
C LEU A 79 -12.05 3.41 7.28
N ASN A 80 -12.08 4.41 6.39
CA ASN A 80 -12.91 5.59 6.56
C ASN A 80 -13.74 5.86 5.30
N ASP A 81 -15.06 5.66 5.40
CA ASP A 81 -15.99 5.86 4.28
C ASP A 81 -15.98 7.30 3.75
N LYS A 82 -15.84 8.30 4.63
CA LYS A 82 -15.84 9.72 4.22
C LYS A 82 -14.59 10.08 3.41
N GLU A 83 -13.44 9.50 3.75
CA GLU A 83 -12.21 9.68 2.96
C GLU A 83 -12.36 9.03 1.59
N LEU A 84 -12.85 7.79 1.53
CA LEU A 84 -13.04 7.06 0.28
C LEU A 84 -14.06 7.76 -0.63
N ALA A 85 -15.19 8.19 -0.08
CA ALA A 85 -16.23 8.92 -0.83
C ALA A 85 -15.74 10.28 -1.34
N ALA A 86 -14.75 10.90 -0.69
CA ALA A 86 -14.14 12.14 -1.12
C ALA A 86 -13.06 11.96 -2.20
N ASN A 87 -12.63 10.72 -2.49
CA ASN A 87 -11.59 10.45 -3.47
C ASN A 87 -12.15 10.50 -4.90
N PRO A 88 -11.78 11.52 -5.71
CA PRO A 88 -12.37 11.72 -7.03
C PRO A 88 -11.92 10.67 -8.06
N ARG A 89 -10.92 9.84 -7.74
CA ARG A 89 -10.44 8.78 -8.64
C ARG A 89 -11.25 7.50 -8.51
N LEU A 90 -11.89 7.26 -7.37
CA LEU A 90 -12.59 6.00 -7.10
C LEU A 90 -13.95 5.97 -7.80
N GLN A 91 -14.25 4.87 -8.48
CA GLN A 91 -15.57 4.63 -9.08
C GLN A 91 -16.49 3.86 -8.13
N ARG A 92 -15.90 3.03 -7.27
CA ARG A 92 -16.58 2.34 -6.16
C ARG A 92 -15.57 2.06 -5.06
N HIS A 93 -16.06 1.86 -3.84
CA HIS A 93 -15.22 1.49 -2.70
C HIS A 93 -15.96 0.60 -1.70
N TRP A 94 -15.21 0.04 -0.76
CA TRP A 94 -15.76 -0.61 0.43
C TRP A 94 -14.88 -0.33 1.66
N VAL A 95 -15.49 -0.45 2.83
CA VAL A 95 -14.81 -0.36 4.13
C VAL A 95 -14.64 -1.75 4.69
N GLN A 96 -13.42 -2.11 5.09
CA GLN A 96 -13.13 -3.38 5.74
C GLN A 96 -11.86 -3.27 6.58
N ASN A 97 -11.90 -3.87 7.78
CA ASN A 97 -10.72 -3.98 8.61
C ASN A 97 -9.94 -5.26 8.26
N LEU A 98 -8.84 -5.12 7.52
CA LEU A 98 -7.97 -6.24 7.14
C LEU A 98 -7.24 -6.89 8.33
N ASN A 99 -7.27 -6.28 9.51
CA ASN A 99 -6.79 -6.93 10.74
C ASN A 99 -7.86 -7.80 11.41
N GLN A 100 -9.11 -7.78 10.92
CA GLN A 100 -10.21 -8.64 11.38
C GLN A 100 -10.63 -9.65 10.31
N ASP A 101 -10.78 -9.20 9.06
CA ASP A 101 -11.19 -10.01 7.92
C ASP A 101 -10.28 -9.74 6.72
N GLN A 102 -9.58 -10.78 6.26
CA GLN A 102 -8.60 -10.68 5.18
C GLN A 102 -9.18 -11.06 3.81
N LEU A 103 -10.43 -11.51 3.73
CA LEU A 103 -11.05 -11.91 2.46
C LEU A 103 -11.57 -10.67 1.70
N LEU A 104 -11.01 -10.39 0.53
CA LEU A 104 -11.45 -9.26 -0.27
C LEU A 104 -12.73 -9.63 -1.04
N PRO A 105 -13.77 -8.76 -1.06
CA PRO A 105 -15.02 -8.99 -1.78
C PRO A 105 -14.86 -8.74 -3.29
N LEU A 106 -13.90 -9.44 -3.91
CA LEU A 106 -13.53 -9.35 -5.31
C LEU A 106 -13.35 -10.76 -5.89
N ASP A 107 -13.71 -10.93 -7.16
CA ASP A 107 -13.57 -12.21 -7.85
C ASP A 107 -12.10 -12.56 -8.09
N ASP A 108 -11.82 -13.85 -8.25
CA ASP A 108 -10.51 -14.34 -8.67
C ASP A 108 -10.11 -13.69 -10.00
N ALA A 109 -8.83 -13.31 -10.13
CA ALA A 109 -8.28 -12.73 -11.36
C ALA A 109 -9.15 -11.60 -11.96
N SER A 110 -9.56 -10.65 -11.12
CA SER A 110 -10.41 -9.52 -11.50
C SER A 110 -9.70 -8.15 -11.52
N VAL A 111 -8.47 -8.08 -11.02
CA VAL A 111 -7.68 -6.85 -10.87
C VAL A 111 -6.37 -6.93 -11.66
N ASP A 112 -6.04 -5.86 -12.39
CA ASP A 112 -4.79 -5.77 -13.17
C ASP A 112 -3.64 -5.22 -12.33
N ALA A 113 -3.94 -4.28 -11.43
CA ALA A 113 -2.96 -3.72 -10.52
C ALA A 113 -3.54 -3.41 -9.14
N THR A 114 -2.85 -3.82 -8.07
CA THR A 114 -3.15 -3.38 -6.71
C THR A 114 -2.06 -2.44 -6.20
N LEU A 115 -2.49 -1.33 -5.59
CA LEU A 115 -1.66 -0.29 -5.00
C LEU A 115 -1.87 -0.30 -3.50
N ILE A 116 -0.78 -0.24 -2.73
CA ILE A 116 -0.80 -0.03 -1.28
C ILE A 116 0.24 1.03 -0.97
N VAL A 117 -0.18 2.25 -0.66
CA VAL A 117 0.72 3.35 -0.27
C VAL A 117 0.59 3.64 1.22
N ALA A 118 1.70 3.57 1.95
CA ALA A 118 1.77 3.80 3.40
C ALA A 118 0.76 2.99 4.25
N GLY A 119 0.19 1.91 3.69
CA GLY A 119 -0.82 1.06 4.34
C GLY A 119 -0.26 -0.25 4.92
N TRP A 120 0.64 -0.92 4.18
CA TRP A 120 1.17 -2.25 4.56
C TRP A 120 1.75 -2.31 5.97
N GLN A 121 2.35 -1.19 6.40
CA GLN A 121 2.95 -1.00 7.71
C GLN A 121 1.97 -1.14 8.90
N TYR A 122 0.68 -1.31 8.66
CA TYR A 122 -0.35 -1.48 9.68
C TYR A 122 -1.00 -2.87 9.70
N LEU A 123 -0.57 -3.79 8.83
CA LEU A 123 -1.13 -5.14 8.73
C LEU A 123 -0.53 -6.10 9.78
N GLN A 124 -1.39 -6.68 10.61
CA GLN A 124 -1.04 -7.75 11.56
C GLN A 124 -1.04 -9.13 10.89
N TYR A 125 -1.78 -9.29 9.80
CA TYR A 125 -1.92 -10.55 9.04
C TYR A 125 -1.50 -10.38 7.57
N PRO A 126 -0.27 -9.90 7.31
CA PRO A 126 0.19 -9.59 5.97
C PRO A 126 0.24 -10.83 5.05
N GLU A 127 0.44 -12.03 5.60
CA GLU A 127 0.51 -13.25 4.80
C GLU A 127 -0.86 -13.64 4.22
N ALA A 128 -1.93 -13.48 5.00
CA ALA A 128 -3.27 -13.75 4.51
C ALA A 128 -3.67 -12.70 3.45
N VAL A 129 -3.36 -11.42 3.70
CA VAL A 129 -3.59 -10.35 2.71
C VAL A 129 -2.78 -10.58 1.44
N ALA A 130 -1.51 -10.96 1.53
CA ALA A 130 -0.66 -11.21 0.36
C ALA A 130 -1.15 -12.40 -0.49
N ALA A 131 -1.64 -13.47 0.15
CA ALA A 131 -2.24 -14.61 -0.54
C ALA A 131 -3.55 -14.20 -1.24
N GLU A 132 -4.35 -13.38 -0.57
CA GLU A 132 -5.62 -12.88 -1.11
C GLU A 132 -5.41 -11.92 -2.28
N LEU A 133 -4.42 -11.04 -2.18
CA LEU A 133 -3.97 -10.19 -3.30
C LEU A 133 -3.56 -11.03 -4.50
N LEU A 134 -2.87 -12.16 -4.28
CA LEU A 134 -2.50 -13.07 -5.36
C LEU A 134 -3.74 -13.72 -6.01
N ARG A 135 -4.78 -14.05 -5.23
CA ARG A 135 -6.05 -14.60 -5.73
C ARG A 135 -6.75 -13.64 -6.70
N ILE A 136 -6.93 -12.39 -6.28
CA ILE A 136 -7.69 -11.39 -7.05
C ILE A 136 -6.91 -10.82 -8.25
N THR A 137 -5.58 -10.91 -8.24
CA THR A 137 -4.75 -10.37 -9.32
C THR A 137 -4.83 -11.25 -10.57
N ARG A 138 -4.98 -10.64 -11.75
CA ARG A 138 -4.93 -11.35 -13.04
C ARG A 138 -3.53 -11.92 -13.32
N PRO A 139 -3.40 -13.01 -14.09
CA PRO A 139 -2.10 -13.42 -14.60
C PRO A 139 -1.42 -12.26 -15.33
N GLY A 140 -0.15 -11.98 -15.01
CA GLY A 140 0.59 -10.81 -15.50
C GLY A 140 0.28 -9.48 -14.78
N GLY A 141 -0.71 -9.45 -13.89
CA GLY A 141 -1.06 -8.27 -13.08
C GLY A 141 -0.04 -7.96 -11.98
N GLN A 142 -0.09 -6.76 -11.43
CA GLN A 142 0.92 -6.24 -10.50
C GLN A 142 0.40 -5.91 -9.11
N LEU A 143 1.27 -6.05 -8.11
CA LEU A 143 1.11 -5.48 -6.78
C LEU A 143 2.25 -4.49 -6.54
N ILE A 144 1.91 -3.28 -6.12
CA ILE A 144 2.87 -2.22 -5.78
C ILE A 144 2.63 -1.79 -4.33
N VAL A 145 3.56 -2.14 -3.45
CA VAL A 145 3.59 -1.69 -2.05
C VAL A 145 4.61 -0.56 -1.93
N ALA A 146 4.15 0.67 -1.71
CA ALA A 146 4.99 1.85 -1.55
C ALA A 146 4.89 2.42 -0.14
N PHE A 147 6.00 2.88 0.42
CA PHE A 147 6.04 3.47 1.76
C PHE A 147 7.27 4.37 1.93
N SER A 148 7.25 5.16 3.00
CA SER A 148 8.38 5.95 3.47
C SER A 148 8.73 5.55 4.91
N ASN A 149 9.59 6.31 5.58
CA ASN A 149 9.96 6.09 6.98
C ASN A 149 8.99 6.75 7.99
N ARG A 150 7.83 7.26 7.52
CA ARG A 150 6.79 7.84 8.35
C ARG A 150 5.75 6.80 8.76
N MET A 151 5.37 6.80 10.03
CA MET A 151 4.30 5.94 10.53
C MET A 151 3.66 6.49 11.81
N PHE A 152 2.41 6.08 12.08
CA PHE A 152 1.83 6.07 13.42
C PHE A 152 2.40 4.89 14.22
N TYR A 153 3.46 5.14 15.00
CA TYR A 153 4.18 4.10 15.74
C TYR A 153 3.26 3.20 16.58
N THR A 154 2.23 3.77 17.23
CA THR A 154 1.34 3.00 18.11
C THR A 154 0.48 1.99 17.36
N LYS A 155 0.17 2.23 16.09
CA LYS A 155 -0.64 1.35 15.23
C LYS A 155 0.18 0.42 14.34
N ALA A 156 1.51 0.59 14.28
CA ALA A 156 2.39 -0.33 13.58
C ALA A 156 2.58 -1.62 14.42
N PRO A 157 2.53 -2.82 13.81
CA PRO A 157 2.88 -4.05 14.50
C PRO A 157 4.39 -4.10 14.78
N GLN A 158 4.81 -4.89 15.78
CA GLN A 158 6.21 -5.01 16.23
C GLN A 158 7.20 -5.28 15.08
N ILE A 159 6.85 -6.11 14.09
CA ILE A 159 7.72 -6.35 12.92
C ILE A 159 8.12 -5.06 12.19
N TRP A 160 7.21 -4.09 12.12
CA TRP A 160 7.46 -2.82 11.46
C TRP A 160 8.09 -1.83 12.43
N ALA A 161 7.55 -1.74 13.65
CA ALA A 161 8.01 -0.78 14.66
C ALA A 161 9.47 -0.99 15.09
N ASP A 162 9.96 -2.24 15.09
CA ASP A 162 11.33 -2.59 15.47
C ASP A 162 12.31 -2.52 14.28
N GLY A 163 11.81 -2.41 13.04
CA GLY A 163 12.61 -2.46 11.81
C GLY A 163 12.99 -1.08 11.27
N GLY A 164 14.13 -1.01 10.55
CA GLY A 164 14.47 0.14 9.72
C GLY A 164 14.08 -0.04 8.25
N ASP A 165 14.35 0.96 7.43
CA ASP A 165 13.97 1.01 6.00
C ASP A 165 14.33 -0.27 5.21
N ARG A 166 15.53 -0.82 5.44
CA ARG A 166 16.00 -2.06 4.79
C ARG A 166 15.25 -3.29 5.29
N ASP A 167 14.95 -3.34 6.58
CA ASP A 167 14.21 -4.45 7.19
C ASP A 167 12.78 -4.47 6.67
N HIS A 168 12.15 -3.30 6.50
CA HIS A 168 10.81 -3.17 5.92
C HIS A 168 10.74 -3.69 4.49
N LEU A 169 11.70 -3.32 3.64
CA LEU A 169 11.80 -3.83 2.27
C LEU A 169 11.97 -5.35 2.23
N ALA A 170 12.87 -5.89 3.08
CA ALA A 170 13.12 -7.32 3.17
C ALA A 170 11.88 -8.07 3.67
N TYR A 171 11.22 -7.56 4.71
CA TYR A 171 9.99 -8.11 5.28
C TYR A 171 8.84 -8.19 4.27
N VAL A 172 8.55 -7.09 3.56
CA VAL A 172 7.49 -7.09 2.54
C VAL A 172 7.81 -8.12 1.45
N THR A 173 9.07 -8.14 1.00
CA THR A 173 9.54 -9.09 -0.02
C THR A 173 9.39 -10.54 0.45
N GLU A 174 9.79 -10.85 1.68
CA GLU A 174 9.70 -12.19 2.27
C GLU A 174 8.25 -12.66 2.34
N VAL A 175 7.33 -11.81 2.82
CA VAL A 175 5.90 -12.15 2.86
C VAL A 175 5.36 -12.46 1.47
N LEU A 176 5.65 -11.61 0.48
CA LEU A 176 5.18 -11.80 -0.88
C LEU A 176 5.70 -13.12 -1.48
N ILE A 177 7.00 -13.38 -1.37
CA ILE A 177 7.61 -14.63 -1.86
C ILE A 177 6.98 -15.85 -1.18
N ALA A 178 6.81 -15.80 0.14
CA ALA A 178 6.22 -16.90 0.89
C ALA A 178 4.78 -17.23 0.44
N GLN A 179 4.04 -16.23 -0.10
CA GLN A 179 2.68 -16.43 -0.61
C GLN A 179 2.62 -16.73 -2.12
N GLY A 180 3.75 -16.94 -2.79
CA GLY A 180 3.78 -17.35 -4.20
C GLY A 180 3.91 -16.20 -5.19
N TRP A 181 4.17 -14.97 -4.73
CA TRP A 181 4.62 -13.91 -5.63
C TRP A 181 6.08 -14.17 -6.04
N PRO A 182 6.41 -14.19 -7.34
CA PRO A 182 7.79 -14.37 -7.80
C PRO A 182 8.65 -13.14 -7.44
N THR A 183 9.99 -13.32 -7.46
CA THR A 183 11.00 -12.37 -6.99
C THR A 183 10.64 -10.89 -7.19
N PRO A 184 10.16 -10.20 -6.12
CA PRO A 184 9.76 -8.81 -6.21
C PRO A 184 10.93 -7.89 -6.57
N THR A 185 10.65 -6.85 -7.36
CA THR A 185 11.58 -5.74 -7.59
C THR A 185 11.49 -4.75 -6.44
N VAL A 186 12.65 -4.33 -5.93
CA VAL A 186 12.75 -3.35 -4.84
C VAL A 186 13.30 -2.03 -5.35
N ILE A 187 12.67 -0.93 -4.95
CA ILE A 187 13.13 0.44 -5.16
C ILE A 187 13.43 1.05 -3.78
N ALA A 188 14.60 1.67 -3.65
CA ALA A 188 15.00 2.41 -2.45
C ALA A 188 15.76 3.67 -2.86
N GLU A 189 15.13 4.82 -2.70
CA GLU A 189 15.63 6.10 -3.19
C GLU A 189 15.51 7.19 -2.11
N THR A 190 16.50 8.06 -2.01
CA THR A 190 16.32 9.32 -1.27
C THR A 190 15.65 10.35 -2.18
N THR A 191 14.65 11.05 -1.68
CA THR A 191 14.04 12.16 -2.42
C THR A 191 14.66 13.49 -2.00
N ARG A 192 14.54 14.49 -2.88
CA ARG A 192 14.88 15.88 -2.59
C ARG A 192 13.58 16.62 -2.29
N ALA A 193 13.55 17.40 -1.22
CA ALA A 193 12.35 18.15 -0.86
C ALA A 193 11.90 19.04 -2.02
N ALA A 194 10.60 19.29 -2.15
CA ALA A 194 10.07 20.18 -3.17
C ALA A 194 10.33 21.66 -2.82
N GLY A 195 10.36 22.53 -3.83
CA GLY A 195 10.47 23.98 -3.66
C GLY A 195 11.85 24.49 -3.21
N TRP A 196 11.86 25.68 -2.58
CA TRP A 196 13.08 26.39 -2.21
C TRP A 196 13.97 25.59 -1.23
N THR A 197 13.36 24.88 -0.27
CA THR A 197 14.08 24.03 0.68
C THR A 197 14.83 22.91 -0.03
N GLY A 198 14.22 22.35 -1.09
CA GLY A 198 14.89 21.46 -2.03
C GLY A 198 16.11 22.09 -2.66
N LEU A 199 16.00 23.30 -3.21
CA LEU A 199 17.10 24.00 -3.90
C LEU A 199 18.34 24.17 -3.02
N VAL A 200 18.18 24.33 -1.71
CA VAL A 200 19.27 24.41 -0.73
C VAL A 200 19.74 23.06 -0.17
N GLY A 201 19.24 21.95 -0.72
CA GLY A 201 19.72 20.59 -0.44
C GLY A 201 18.94 19.82 0.62
N ALA A 202 17.77 20.32 1.06
CA ALA A 202 16.94 19.58 1.99
C ALA A 202 16.42 18.27 1.37
N LYS A 203 16.45 17.20 2.16
CA LYS A 203 15.90 15.89 1.78
C LYS A 203 14.40 15.87 2.04
N GLY A 204 13.68 15.18 1.16
CA GLY A 204 12.29 14.83 1.38
C GLY A 204 12.16 13.46 2.04
N ASP A 205 10.93 13.01 2.18
CA ASP A 205 10.58 11.65 2.61
C ASP A 205 11.21 10.62 1.64
N PRO A 206 12.00 9.64 2.13
CA PRO A 206 12.58 8.62 1.24
C PRO A 206 11.49 7.80 0.55
N PHE A 207 11.79 7.31 -0.64
CA PHE A 207 10.84 6.54 -1.45
C PHE A 207 11.25 5.06 -1.49
N PHE A 208 10.39 4.21 -0.95
CA PHE A 208 10.53 2.77 -1.01
C PHE A 208 9.36 2.14 -1.74
N ALA A 209 9.63 1.13 -2.57
CA ALA A 209 8.59 0.32 -3.17
C ALA A 209 9.03 -1.14 -3.34
N VAL A 210 8.09 -2.06 -3.13
CA VAL A 210 8.20 -3.47 -3.49
C VAL A 210 7.14 -3.76 -4.55
N ILE A 211 7.59 -4.27 -5.70
CA ILE A 211 6.75 -4.50 -6.88
C ILE A 211 6.80 -5.99 -7.21
N ALA A 212 5.65 -6.64 -7.23
CA ALA A 212 5.52 -8.04 -7.61
C ALA A 212 4.57 -8.19 -8.80
N THR A 213 4.85 -9.15 -9.67
CA THR A 213 4.02 -9.47 -10.83
C THR A 213 3.52 -10.90 -10.68
N LYS A 214 2.21 -11.14 -10.82
CA LYS A 214 1.68 -12.50 -10.83
C LYS A 214 2.13 -13.22 -12.10
N PRO A 215 2.60 -14.47 -12.04
CA PRO A 215 2.92 -15.25 -13.23
C PRO A 215 1.73 -15.32 -14.20
N ALA A 216 2.04 -15.38 -15.50
CA ALA A 216 1.06 -15.58 -16.57
C ALA A 216 0.46 -17.00 -16.55
#